data_AF-W9RX53-F1
#
_entry.id   AF-W9RX53-F1
#
_cell.length_a   1.000
_cell.length_b   1.000
_cell.length_c   1.000
_cell.angle_alpha   90.00
_cell.angle_beta   90.00
_cell.angle_gamma   90.00
#
_symmetry.space_group_name_H-M   'P 1'
#
loop_
_entity.id
_entity.type
_entity.pdbx_description
1 polymer ?
#
loop_
_entity_poly.entity_id
_entity_poly.type
_entity_poly.pdbx_seq_one_letter_code
_entity_poly.pdbx_strand_id
1 'polypeptide(L)'
;MKNSADAVAALKGTDGNPIGDPKKILQEAFSNTTGVQGASTACIVSHNDGVLRAANVGDSGFMVFRDGKMMYKSQTQQRRFNCPYQLGNHSSCDRPDSAIQMEVTVMVDDLVVLGTDGLLDNMHVEEIEKIIAMTMVAKAEREGKTVEEKLAREIAEAAYYKSLDKYGDCPFVRASLLEGKHHKGGKVDDITVVVGRIIQNYDLHIKINSDQKSTPE
;
A
#
# COMPACT_ATOMS: atom_id res chain seq x y z
N MET A 1 6.43 -20.18 -14.92
CA MET A 1 6.43 -20.00 -13.46
C MET A 1 5.18 -19.23 -13.11
N LYS A 2 4.34 -19.75 -12.19
CA LYS A 2 3.28 -18.93 -11.58
C LYS A 2 3.96 -18.06 -10.53
N ASN A 3 3.92 -16.75 -10.68
CA ASN A 3 4.50 -15.84 -9.67
C ASN A 3 3.48 -15.57 -8.54
N SER A 4 3.86 -14.79 -7.53
CA SER A 4 2.98 -14.45 -6.42
C SER A 4 1.72 -13.68 -6.86
N ALA A 5 1.81 -12.83 -7.89
CA ALA A 5 0.64 -12.12 -8.43
C ALA A 5 -0.34 -13.09 -9.13
N ASP A 6 0.17 -14.09 -9.85
CA ASP A 6 -0.65 -15.14 -10.47
C ASP A 6 -1.35 -16.00 -9.42
N ALA A 7 -0.69 -16.27 -8.29
CA ALA A 7 -1.29 -16.99 -7.17
C ALA A 7 -2.44 -16.18 -6.52
N VAL A 8 -2.24 -14.88 -6.31
CA VAL A 8 -3.29 -13.97 -5.83
C VAL A 8 -4.45 -13.87 -6.82
N ALA A 9 -4.17 -13.78 -8.13
CA ALA A 9 -5.21 -13.73 -9.16
C ALA A 9 -5.97 -15.06 -9.31
N ALA A 10 -5.32 -16.18 -8.98
CA ALA A 10 -5.93 -17.51 -8.98
C ALA A 10 -6.86 -17.75 -7.77
N LEU A 11 -6.72 -16.95 -6.70
CA LEU A 11 -7.67 -16.90 -5.58
C LEU A 11 -8.96 -16.23 -6.03
N LYS A 12 -9.72 -16.91 -6.89
CA LYS A 12 -11.11 -16.55 -7.18
C LYS A 12 -11.90 -16.73 -5.89
N GLY A 13 -12.50 -15.65 -5.39
CA GLY A 13 -13.59 -15.76 -4.42
C GLY A 13 -14.66 -16.64 -5.04
N THR A 14 -14.83 -17.85 -4.53
CA THR A 14 -15.92 -18.73 -4.96
C THR A 14 -17.23 -18.08 -4.53
N ASP A 15 -18.11 -17.81 -5.50
CA ASP A 15 -19.56 -17.67 -5.31
C ASP A 15 -20.00 -16.80 -4.12
N GLY A 16 -19.67 -15.50 -4.16
CA GLY A 16 -20.17 -14.53 -3.18
C GLY A 16 -19.47 -14.54 -1.81
N ASN A 17 -18.36 -15.26 -1.66
CA ASN A 17 -17.50 -15.12 -0.48
C ASN A 17 -16.55 -13.92 -0.60
N PRO A 18 -16.19 -13.28 0.53
CA PRO A 18 -15.30 -12.12 0.57
C PRO A 18 -13.97 -12.40 -0.14
N ILE A 19 -13.37 -11.38 -0.76
CA ILE A 19 -11.96 -11.38 -1.16
C ILE A 19 -11.16 -11.93 0.02
N GLY A 20 -10.41 -13.01 -0.22
CA GLY A 20 -9.91 -13.92 0.81
C GLY A 20 -9.18 -13.22 1.98
N ASP A 21 -9.16 -13.89 3.13
CA ASP A 21 -8.36 -13.53 4.29
C ASP A 21 -6.91 -13.18 3.87
N PRO A 22 -6.44 -11.94 4.06
CA PRO A 22 -5.12 -11.49 3.64
C PRO A 22 -3.97 -12.37 4.13
N LYS A 23 -4.09 -12.98 5.32
CA LYS A 23 -3.07 -13.88 5.83
C LYS A 23 -3.02 -15.18 5.05
N LYS A 24 -4.17 -15.73 4.65
CA LYS A 24 -4.23 -16.92 3.78
C LYS A 24 -3.68 -16.62 2.40
N ILE A 25 -4.03 -15.46 1.83
CA ILE A 25 -3.47 -14.99 0.56
C ILE A 25 -1.93 -14.95 0.65
N LEU A 26 -1.39 -14.37 1.72
CA LEU A 26 0.05 -14.31 1.95
C LEU A 26 0.70 -15.68 2.06
N GLN A 27 0.09 -16.60 2.82
CA GLN A 27 0.57 -17.97 3.01
C GLN A 27 0.61 -18.74 1.69
N GLU A 28 -0.46 -18.65 0.90
CA GLU A 28 -0.54 -19.32 -0.40
C GLU A 28 0.45 -18.72 -1.41
N ALA A 29 0.53 -17.40 -1.50
CA ALA A 29 1.49 -16.73 -2.35
C ALA A 29 2.93 -17.13 -1.98
N PHE A 30 3.27 -17.18 -0.69
CA PHE A 30 4.58 -17.61 -0.21
C PHE A 30 4.87 -19.09 -0.55
N SER A 31 3.92 -20.00 -0.37
CA SER A 31 4.12 -21.41 -0.70
C SER A 31 4.47 -21.65 -2.18
N ASN A 32 3.95 -20.78 -3.06
CA ASN A 32 4.17 -20.84 -4.50
C ASN A 32 5.49 -20.20 -4.95
N THR A 33 6.30 -19.62 -4.04
CA THR A 33 7.63 -19.08 -4.37
C THR A 33 8.77 -20.03 -3.98
N THR A 34 8.47 -21.31 -3.70
CA THR A 34 9.49 -22.32 -3.36
C THR A 34 10.62 -22.37 -4.40
N GLY A 35 11.86 -22.32 -3.94
CA GLY A 35 13.05 -22.35 -4.80
C GLY A 35 13.43 -21.01 -5.44
N VAL A 36 12.66 -19.95 -5.21
CA VAL A 36 13.01 -18.58 -5.62
C VAL A 36 14.00 -17.98 -4.62
N GLN A 37 15.07 -17.36 -5.13
CA GLN A 37 16.04 -16.65 -4.30
C GLN A 37 15.60 -15.20 -4.03
N GLY A 38 15.90 -14.71 -2.84
CA GLY A 38 15.58 -13.35 -2.41
C GLY A 38 14.68 -13.31 -1.17
N ALA A 39 14.43 -12.10 -0.69
CA ALA A 39 13.49 -11.82 0.39
C ALA A 39 12.73 -10.52 0.10
N SER A 40 11.52 -10.41 0.62
CA SER A 40 10.66 -9.24 0.42
C SER A 40 9.82 -8.93 1.65
N THR A 41 9.48 -7.67 1.83
CA THR A 41 8.33 -7.27 2.65
C THR A 41 7.04 -7.55 1.87
N ALA A 42 5.90 -7.56 2.55
CA ALA A 42 4.60 -7.74 1.92
C ALA A 42 3.48 -7.11 2.76
N CYS A 43 2.70 -6.22 2.16
CA CYS A 43 1.48 -5.67 2.74
C CYS A 43 0.30 -6.01 1.83
N ILE A 44 -0.62 -6.86 2.31
CA ILE A 44 -1.83 -7.25 1.60
C ILE A 44 -3.02 -6.61 2.32
N VAL A 45 -3.88 -5.93 1.58
CA VAL A 45 -5.12 -5.33 2.10
C VAL A 45 -6.30 -5.87 1.28
N SER A 46 -7.34 -6.36 1.95
CA SER A 46 -8.63 -6.69 1.35
C SER A 46 -9.74 -5.87 2.00
N HIS A 47 -10.79 -5.57 1.23
CA HIS A 47 -11.94 -4.81 1.70
C HIS A 47 -13.19 -5.67 1.59
N ASN A 48 -13.96 -5.77 2.67
CA ASN A 48 -15.30 -6.34 2.66
C ASN A 48 -16.17 -5.73 3.77
N ASP A 49 -17.46 -5.51 3.49
CA ASP A 49 -18.46 -5.06 4.46
C ASP A 49 -18.04 -3.83 5.31
N GLY A 50 -17.39 -2.84 4.67
CA GLY A 50 -16.96 -1.61 5.35
C GLY A 50 -15.76 -1.80 6.27
N VAL A 51 -15.03 -2.92 6.15
CA VAL A 51 -13.82 -3.19 6.92
C VAL A 51 -12.67 -3.55 5.99
N LEU A 52 -11.55 -2.85 6.15
CA LEU A 52 -10.26 -3.26 5.60
C LEU A 52 -9.63 -4.30 6.51
N ARG A 53 -9.23 -5.43 5.93
CA ARG A 53 -8.41 -6.45 6.57
C ARG A 53 -7.04 -6.39 5.94
N ALA A 54 -5.99 -6.49 6.74
CA ALA A 54 -4.64 -6.48 6.23
C ALA A 54 -3.76 -7.54 6.91
N ALA A 55 -2.78 -8.04 6.15
CA ALA A 55 -1.66 -8.82 6.66
C ALA A 55 -0.37 -8.17 6.19
N ASN A 56 0.50 -7.79 7.13
CA ASN A 56 1.77 -7.13 6.84
C ASN A 56 2.97 -7.89 7.42
N VAL A 57 4.00 -8.08 6.60
CA VAL A 57 5.33 -8.53 7.01
C VAL A 57 6.35 -7.50 6.53
N GLY A 58 7.07 -6.89 7.48
CA GLY A 58 8.05 -5.84 7.19
C GLY A 58 7.52 -4.43 7.36
N ASP A 59 8.13 -3.48 6.66
CA ASP A 59 7.90 -2.03 6.80
C ASP A 59 7.25 -1.36 5.58
N SER A 60 6.75 -2.16 4.63
CA SER A 60 5.62 -1.72 3.80
C SER A 60 4.39 -1.47 4.69
N GLY A 61 3.41 -0.74 4.17
CA GLY A 61 2.21 -0.44 4.93
C GLY A 61 1.14 0.32 4.16
N PHE A 62 0.13 0.78 4.89
CA PHE A 62 -0.98 1.55 4.35
C PHE A 62 -1.48 2.62 5.32
N MET A 63 -2.14 3.61 4.75
CA MET A 63 -2.81 4.70 5.46
C MET A 63 -4.24 4.86 4.94
N VAL A 64 -5.15 5.23 5.82
CA VAL A 64 -6.54 5.56 5.48
C VAL A 64 -6.76 7.03 5.72
N PHE A 65 -7.29 7.73 4.72
CA PHE A 65 -7.62 9.15 4.77
C PHE A 65 -9.12 9.36 4.57
N ARG A 66 -9.73 10.16 5.44
CA ARG A 66 -11.13 10.59 5.38
C ARG A 66 -11.19 12.10 5.37
N ASP A 67 -11.94 12.68 4.44
CA ASP A 67 -12.06 14.14 4.30
C ASP A 67 -10.69 14.85 4.24
N GLY A 68 -9.72 14.20 3.59
CA GLY A 68 -8.34 14.71 3.47
C GLY A 68 -7.48 14.59 4.73
N LYS A 69 -7.94 13.88 5.77
CA LYS A 69 -7.22 13.67 7.03
C LYS A 69 -6.91 12.22 7.31
N MET A 70 -5.72 11.95 7.82
CA MET A 70 -5.31 10.59 8.16
C MET A 70 -6.07 10.08 9.38
N MET A 71 -6.80 8.98 9.19
CA MET A 71 -7.57 8.29 10.22
C MET A 71 -6.81 7.09 10.78
N TYR A 72 -5.99 6.45 9.95
CA TYR A 72 -5.23 5.28 10.32
C TYR A 72 -3.91 5.22 9.55
N LYS A 73 -2.86 4.76 10.23
CA LYS A 73 -1.58 4.36 9.63
C LYS A 73 -1.20 3.00 10.19
N SER A 74 -0.92 2.04 9.32
CA SER A 74 -0.53 0.69 9.72
C SER A 74 0.78 0.71 10.50
N GLN A 75 0.91 -0.22 11.44
CA GLN A 75 2.18 -0.46 12.12
C GLN A 75 3.21 -1.09 11.16
N THR A 76 4.45 -0.63 11.23
CA THR A 76 5.59 -1.24 10.55
C THR A 76 6.24 -2.32 11.43
N GLN A 77 6.83 -3.34 10.80
CA GLN A 77 7.44 -4.47 11.48
C GLN A 77 8.95 -4.53 11.19
N GLN A 78 9.78 -4.21 12.19
CA GLN A 78 11.24 -4.24 12.09
C GLN A 78 11.84 -4.96 13.29
N ARG A 79 13.00 -5.61 13.10
CA ARG A 79 13.79 -6.22 14.21
C ARG A 79 14.63 -5.18 14.95
N ARG A 80 15.08 -4.19 14.19
CA ARG A 80 15.83 -2.99 14.60
C ARG A 80 15.71 -1.98 13.47
N PHE A 81 16.09 -0.73 13.73
CA PHE A 81 16.03 0.33 12.73
C PHE A 81 16.60 -0.07 11.37
N ASN A 82 15.78 0.08 10.32
CA ASN A 82 16.08 -0.22 8.92
C ASN A 82 16.44 -1.70 8.66
N CYS A 83 15.85 -2.61 9.44
CA CYS A 83 15.99 -4.06 9.29
C CYS A 83 14.61 -4.73 9.44
N PRO A 84 13.80 -4.71 8.35
CA PRO A 84 12.45 -5.25 8.38
C PRO A 84 12.41 -6.77 8.56
N TYR A 85 11.24 -7.24 8.97
CA TYR A 85 10.88 -8.65 8.77
C TYR A 85 10.68 -8.89 7.27
N GLN A 86 11.19 -10.00 6.75
CA GLN A 86 11.17 -10.26 5.31
C GLN A 86 10.92 -11.73 5.02
N LEU A 87 9.98 -11.99 4.12
CA LEU A 87 9.64 -13.32 3.63
C LEU A 87 10.68 -13.78 2.61
N GLY A 88 11.21 -14.98 2.78
CA GLY A 88 12.13 -15.59 1.82
C GLY A 88 12.37 -17.06 2.10
N ASN A 89 12.99 -17.78 1.16
CA ASN A 89 13.22 -19.23 1.29
C ASN A 89 14.46 -19.60 2.10
N HIS A 90 15.35 -18.63 2.41
CA HIS A 90 16.53 -18.89 3.24
C HIS A 90 16.14 -19.09 4.71
N SER A 91 16.93 -19.85 5.48
CA SER A 91 16.62 -20.18 6.89
C SER A 91 16.55 -18.97 7.82
N SER A 92 17.24 -17.88 7.47
CA SER A 92 17.25 -16.62 8.22
C SER A 92 16.06 -15.70 7.91
N CYS A 93 15.24 -16.02 6.91
CA CYS A 93 14.08 -15.21 6.53
C CYS A 93 12.85 -15.55 7.37
N ASP A 94 11.96 -14.60 7.49
CA ASP A 94 10.68 -14.76 8.16
C ASP A 94 9.71 -15.64 7.35
N ARG A 95 8.65 -16.08 8.03
CA ARG A 95 7.56 -16.89 7.47
C ARG A 95 6.25 -16.11 7.54
N PRO A 96 5.23 -16.46 6.74
CA PRO A 96 3.92 -15.79 6.79
C PRO A 96 3.28 -15.74 8.18
N ASP A 97 3.66 -16.64 9.10
CA ASP A 97 3.18 -16.63 10.48
C ASP A 97 3.63 -15.41 11.28
N SER A 98 4.68 -14.70 10.84
CA SER A 98 5.11 -13.44 11.45
C SER A 98 4.22 -12.26 11.08
N ALA A 99 3.25 -12.44 10.18
CA ALA A 99 2.41 -11.34 9.71
C ALA A 99 1.58 -10.71 10.83
N ILE A 100 1.63 -9.38 10.90
CA ILE A 100 0.70 -8.61 11.73
C ILE A 100 -0.61 -8.48 10.96
N GLN A 101 -1.69 -8.92 11.59
CA GLN A 101 -3.04 -8.78 11.05
C GLN A 101 -3.71 -7.52 11.63
N MET A 102 -4.37 -6.75 10.76
CA MET A 102 -5.01 -5.49 11.13
C MET A 102 -6.42 -5.44 10.56
N GLU A 103 -7.33 -4.81 11.31
CA GLU A 103 -8.69 -4.50 10.86
C GLU A 103 -8.98 -3.02 11.06
N VAL A 104 -9.54 -2.36 10.04
CA VAL A 104 -9.85 -0.93 10.07
C VAL A 104 -11.24 -0.70 9.48
N THR A 105 -12.16 -0.16 10.27
CA THR A 105 -13.47 0.26 9.76
C THR A 105 -13.33 1.49 8.86
N VAL A 106 -13.93 1.41 7.68
CA VAL A 106 -13.88 2.45 6.65
C VAL A 106 -15.27 2.91 6.23
N MET A 107 -15.32 4.08 5.62
CA MET A 107 -16.53 4.70 5.07
C MET A 107 -16.38 4.88 3.56
N VAL A 108 -17.50 5.02 2.87
CA VAL A 108 -17.51 5.45 1.47
C VAL A 108 -16.72 6.74 1.32
N ASP A 109 -15.98 6.86 0.23
CA ASP A 109 -15.04 7.93 -0.10
C ASP A 109 -13.75 8.00 0.73
N ASP A 110 -13.54 7.11 1.70
CA ASP A 110 -12.22 6.95 2.31
C ASP A 110 -11.18 6.58 1.23
N LEU A 111 -10.03 7.24 1.27
CA LEU A 111 -8.88 6.92 0.45
C LEU A 111 -7.94 5.99 1.20
N VAL A 112 -7.48 4.94 0.54
CA VAL A 112 -6.50 4.00 1.05
C VAL A 112 -5.21 4.15 0.25
N VAL A 113 -4.13 4.55 0.91
CA VAL A 113 -2.81 4.72 0.31
C VAL A 113 -1.89 3.62 0.85
N LEU A 114 -1.50 2.67 0.01
CA LEU A 114 -0.47 1.67 0.31
C LEU A 114 0.87 2.17 -0.24
N GLY A 115 1.96 1.82 0.44
CA GLY A 115 3.28 2.04 -0.11
C GLY A 115 4.38 1.24 0.56
N THR A 116 5.52 1.18 -0.13
CA THR A 116 6.77 0.63 0.41
C THR A 116 7.42 1.62 1.38
N ASP A 117 8.47 1.17 2.06
CA ASP A 117 9.31 2.02 2.90
C ASP A 117 9.87 3.23 2.11
N GLY A 118 10.19 3.08 0.82
CA GLY A 118 10.55 4.22 -0.03
C GLY A 118 9.56 5.41 0.01
N LEU A 119 8.25 5.16 0.19
CA LEU A 119 7.28 6.21 0.51
C LEU A 119 7.33 6.59 1.99
N LEU A 120 7.16 5.60 2.88
CA LEU A 120 6.88 5.80 4.30
C LEU A 120 8.05 6.41 5.08
N ASP A 121 9.28 6.22 4.60
CA ASP A 121 10.53 6.75 5.13
C ASP A 121 10.77 8.20 4.70
N ASN A 122 10.22 8.60 3.55
CA ASN A 122 10.49 9.91 2.96
C ASN A 122 9.37 10.93 3.21
N MET A 123 8.11 10.53 3.23
CA MET A 123 6.98 11.46 3.32
C MET A 123 6.33 11.50 4.70
N HIS A 124 6.17 12.71 5.25
CA HIS A 124 5.31 12.93 6.41
C HIS A 124 3.83 12.84 6.04
N VAL A 125 2.99 12.46 6.99
CA VAL A 125 1.53 12.32 6.78
C VAL A 125 0.94 13.63 6.29
N GLU A 126 1.35 14.75 6.88
CA GLU A 126 0.85 16.09 6.55
C GLU A 126 1.24 16.51 5.12
N GLU A 127 2.33 15.98 4.56
CA GLU A 127 2.71 16.23 3.17
C GLU A 127 1.77 15.47 2.22
N ILE A 128 1.39 14.24 2.57
CA ILE A 128 0.41 13.44 1.81
C ILE A 128 -0.98 14.09 1.90
N GLU A 129 -1.42 14.54 3.08
CA GLU A 129 -2.69 15.26 3.25
C GLU A 129 -2.77 16.52 2.37
N LYS A 130 -1.67 17.27 2.24
CA LYS A 130 -1.60 18.45 1.36
C LYS A 130 -1.77 18.07 -0.11
N ILE A 131 -1.12 16.99 -0.56
CA ILE A 131 -1.29 16.47 -1.92
C ILE A 131 -2.76 16.13 -2.14
N ILE A 132 -3.36 15.34 -1.24
CA ILE A 132 -4.79 14.98 -1.32
C ILE A 132 -5.68 16.23 -1.45
N ALA A 133 -5.49 17.24 -0.58
CA ALA A 133 -6.28 18.46 -0.63
C ALA A 133 -6.11 19.21 -1.97
N MET A 134 -4.88 19.34 -2.48
CA MET A 134 -4.60 20.04 -3.74
C MET A 134 -5.21 19.29 -4.94
N THR A 135 -5.06 17.97 -5.00
CA THR A 135 -5.59 17.15 -6.09
C THR A 135 -7.11 17.18 -6.13
N MET A 136 -7.78 17.18 -4.97
CA MET A 136 -9.25 17.26 -4.86
C MET A 136 -9.80 18.64 -5.29
N VAL A 137 -9.11 19.72 -4.96
CA VAL A 137 -9.47 21.09 -5.39
C VAL A 137 -9.29 21.26 -6.89
N ALA A 138 -8.22 20.70 -7.45
CA ALA A 138 -7.86 20.83 -8.84
C ALA A 138 -8.72 19.97 -9.79
N LYS A 139 -10.01 19.70 -9.43
CA LYS A 139 -11.07 18.96 -10.15
C LYS A 139 -10.57 18.34 -11.45
N ALA A 140 -10.58 17.00 -11.55
CA ALA A 140 -10.10 16.13 -12.65
C ALA A 140 -10.51 16.56 -14.08
N GLU A 141 -10.11 17.75 -14.49
CA GLU A 141 -10.33 18.33 -15.78
C GLU A 141 -9.06 18.09 -16.58
N ARG A 142 -9.23 17.30 -17.66
CA ARG A 142 -8.45 17.26 -18.90
C ARG A 142 -7.59 16.03 -19.22
N GLU A 143 -7.43 15.02 -18.38
CA GLU A 143 -6.46 13.94 -18.71
C GLU A 143 -6.98 12.50 -18.79
N GLY A 144 -8.27 12.23 -18.64
CA GLY A 144 -8.79 10.85 -18.73
C GLY A 144 -8.27 9.90 -17.64
N LYS A 145 -7.52 10.41 -16.66
CA LYS A 145 -7.06 9.71 -15.46
C LYS A 145 -8.02 9.94 -14.31
N THR A 146 -8.17 8.92 -13.49
CA THR A 146 -8.90 8.98 -12.22
C THR A 146 -8.16 9.82 -11.19
N VAL A 147 -8.86 10.26 -10.15
CA VAL A 147 -8.25 11.01 -9.04
C VAL A 147 -7.23 10.15 -8.31
N GLU A 148 -7.50 8.85 -8.18
CA GLU A 148 -6.63 7.85 -7.55
C GLU A 148 -5.30 7.72 -8.27
N GLU A 149 -5.32 7.60 -9.61
CA GLU A 149 -4.10 7.54 -10.42
C GLU A 149 -3.27 8.80 -10.30
N LYS A 150 -3.93 9.97 -10.28
CA LYS A 150 -3.25 11.25 -10.10
C LYS A 150 -2.60 11.35 -8.70
N LEU A 151 -3.32 10.94 -7.66
CA LEU A 151 -2.82 10.90 -6.29
C LEU A 151 -1.62 9.95 -6.16
N ALA A 152 -1.72 8.73 -6.68
CA ALA A 152 -0.64 7.74 -6.62
C ALA A 152 0.65 8.29 -7.24
N ARG A 153 0.52 8.92 -8.42
CA ARG A 153 1.64 9.56 -9.11
C ARG A 153 2.23 10.73 -8.32
N GLU A 154 1.39 11.67 -7.86
CA GLU A 154 1.86 12.87 -7.16
C GLU A 154 2.53 12.52 -5.82
N ILE A 155 2.00 11.54 -5.09
CA ILE A 155 2.61 11.03 -3.86
C ILE A 155 3.96 10.35 -4.15
N ALA A 156 4.03 9.51 -5.20
CA ALA A 156 5.28 8.85 -5.59
C ALA A 156 6.36 9.85 -6.05
N GLU A 157 5.99 10.84 -6.87
CA GLU A 157 6.90 11.90 -7.33
C GLU A 157 7.41 12.73 -6.15
N ALA A 158 6.53 13.12 -5.21
CA ALA A 158 6.93 13.85 -4.02
C ALA A 158 7.90 13.04 -3.15
N ALA A 159 7.61 11.75 -2.92
CA ALA A 159 8.49 10.85 -2.19
C ALA A 159 9.85 10.70 -2.89
N TYR A 160 9.87 10.62 -4.22
CA TYR A 160 11.11 10.54 -5.00
C TYR A 160 11.98 11.78 -4.83
N TYR A 161 11.43 12.99 -5.01
CA TYR A 161 12.21 14.21 -4.83
C TYR A 161 12.70 14.37 -3.39
N LYS A 162 11.88 13.96 -2.42
CA LYS A 162 12.25 13.96 -1.01
C LYS A 162 13.38 12.98 -0.70
N SER A 163 13.38 11.80 -1.33
CA SER A 163 14.46 10.80 -1.20
C SER A 163 15.83 11.32 -1.65
N LEU A 164 15.85 12.27 -2.60
CA LEU A 164 17.07 12.87 -3.15
C LEU A 164 17.54 14.12 -2.38
N ASP A 165 16.70 14.69 -1.50
CA ASP A 165 17.05 15.87 -0.73
C ASP A 165 18.03 15.50 0.40
N LYS A 166 19.31 15.86 0.21
CA LYS A 166 20.41 15.57 1.13
C LYS A 166 20.31 16.29 2.48
N TYR A 167 19.42 17.26 2.61
CA TYR A 167 19.25 18.07 3.82
C TYR A 167 17.81 18.10 4.34
N GLY A 168 16.89 17.45 3.61
CA GLY A 168 15.48 17.40 3.95
C GLY A 168 15.22 16.66 5.27
N ASP A 169 14.29 17.18 6.05
CA ASP A 169 13.68 16.43 7.16
C ASP A 169 12.63 15.46 6.61
N CYS A 170 12.74 14.20 7.01
CA CYS A 170 11.81 13.13 6.65
C CYS A 170 11.64 12.14 7.82
N PRO A 171 10.61 11.27 7.80
CA PRO A 171 10.42 10.25 8.82
C PRO A 171 11.67 9.42 9.13
N PHE A 172 12.44 9.03 8.10
CA PHE A 172 13.64 8.20 8.28
C PHE A 172 14.75 8.92 9.05
N VAL A 173 14.99 10.20 8.77
CA VAL A 173 15.96 11.03 9.52
C VAL A 173 15.55 11.07 10.99
N ARG A 174 14.27 11.35 11.27
CA ARG A 174 13.76 11.42 12.65
C ARG A 174 13.88 10.08 13.36
N ALA A 175 13.50 8.98 12.71
CA ALA A 175 13.62 7.63 13.27
C ALA A 175 15.08 7.23 13.50
N SER A 176 15.99 7.58 12.60
CA SER A 176 17.44 7.35 12.77
C SER A 176 17.98 8.06 14.03
N LEU A 177 17.59 9.31 14.24
CA LEU A 177 18.00 10.09 15.42
C LEU A 177 17.48 9.49 16.73
N LEU A 178 16.23 9.03 16.76
CA LEU A 178 15.64 8.38 17.94
C LEU A 178 16.38 7.08 18.31
N GLU A 179 16.97 6.41 17.33
CA GLU A 179 17.76 5.18 17.48
C GLU A 179 19.24 5.47 17.78
N GLY A 180 19.60 6.73 18.04
CA GLY A 180 20.98 7.17 18.29
C GLY A 180 21.88 7.04 17.06
N LYS A 181 21.30 6.88 15.87
CA LYS A 181 22.01 6.83 14.59
C LYS A 181 21.99 8.22 13.95
N HIS A 182 22.88 8.40 12.98
CA HIS A 182 22.99 9.67 12.27
C HIS A 182 22.78 9.43 10.77
N HIS A 183 21.65 9.90 10.26
CA HIS A 183 21.34 9.95 8.83
C HIS A 183 20.95 11.39 8.47
N LYS A 184 21.35 11.86 7.28
CA LYS A 184 21.05 13.21 6.79
C LYS A 184 20.31 13.11 5.47
N GLY A 185 19.22 13.87 5.35
CA GLY A 185 18.41 13.91 4.14
C GLY A 185 17.56 12.66 3.92
N GLY A 186 16.90 12.62 2.78
CA GLY A 186 16.07 11.51 2.34
C GLY A 186 16.80 10.16 2.26
N LYS A 187 16.02 9.10 2.12
CA LYS A 187 16.48 7.73 1.90
C LYS A 187 16.18 7.35 0.46
N VAL A 188 17.20 7.28 -0.38
CA VAL A 188 17.08 6.82 -1.78
C VAL A 188 16.69 5.34 -1.77
N ASP A 189 15.53 5.02 -2.33
CA ASP A 189 14.95 3.68 -2.30
C ASP A 189 13.96 3.46 -3.45
N ASP A 190 13.52 2.22 -3.67
CA ASP A 190 12.44 1.91 -4.60
C ASP A 190 11.08 2.36 -4.01
N ILE A 191 10.33 3.14 -4.80
CA ILE A 191 9.08 3.76 -4.36
C ILE A 191 7.90 3.14 -5.11
N THR A 192 7.04 2.46 -4.37
CA THR A 192 5.75 1.98 -4.90
C THR A 192 4.61 2.62 -4.10
N VAL A 193 3.60 3.12 -4.81
CA VAL A 193 2.40 3.73 -4.22
C VAL A 193 1.18 3.16 -4.92
N VAL A 194 0.20 2.69 -4.13
CA VAL A 194 -1.12 2.30 -4.62
C VAL A 194 -2.17 3.12 -3.90
N VAL A 195 -3.11 3.69 -4.65
CA VAL A 195 -4.23 4.46 -4.10
C VAL A 195 -5.54 3.81 -4.52
N GLY A 196 -6.38 3.51 -3.54
CA GLY A 196 -7.74 3.03 -3.75
C GLY A 196 -8.75 3.94 -3.05
N ARG A 197 -9.99 3.94 -3.52
CA ARG A 197 -11.11 4.61 -2.85
C ARG A 197 -12.17 3.60 -2.46
N ILE A 198 -12.70 3.72 -1.25
CA ILE A 198 -13.85 2.95 -0.81
C ILE A 198 -15.09 3.46 -1.56
N ILE A 199 -15.72 2.57 -2.32
CA ILE A 199 -16.95 2.87 -3.06
C ILE A 199 -18.10 2.02 -2.53
N GLN A 200 -19.33 2.45 -2.78
CA GLN A 200 -20.49 1.66 -2.40
C GLN A 200 -20.69 0.53 -3.43
N ASN A 201 -21.12 -0.65 -2.98
CA ASN A 201 -21.28 -1.82 -3.88
C ASN A 201 -22.22 -1.58 -5.08
N TYR A 202 -23.15 -0.62 -5.01
CA TYR A 202 -23.99 -0.24 -6.15
C TYR A 202 -23.19 0.41 -7.29
N ASP A 203 -22.11 1.14 -6.98
CA ASP A 203 -21.29 1.84 -7.97
C ASP A 203 -20.51 0.87 -8.88
N LEU A 204 -20.17 -0.32 -8.36
CA LEU A 204 -19.55 -1.39 -9.13
C LEU A 204 -20.50 -1.94 -10.21
N HIS A 205 -21.77 -2.14 -9.88
CA HIS A 205 -22.76 -2.62 -10.84
C HIS A 205 -23.02 -1.61 -11.98
N ILE A 206 -22.90 -0.31 -11.71
CA ILE A 206 -23.07 0.71 -12.75
C ILE A 206 -21.86 0.72 -13.70
N LYS A 207 -20.63 0.64 -13.18
CA LYS A 207 -19.40 0.64 -14.01
C LYS A 207 -19.27 -0.59 -14.90
N ILE A 208 -19.55 -1.79 -14.38
CA ILE A 208 -19.48 -3.03 -15.19
C ILE A 208 -20.47 -2.96 -16.36
N ASN A 209 -21.67 -2.42 -16.12
CA ASN A 209 -22.69 -2.27 -17.17
C ASN A 209 -22.35 -1.17 -18.19
N SER A 210 -21.57 -0.15 -17.85
CA SER A 210 -21.11 0.87 -18.81
C SER A 210 -19.99 0.36 -19.70
N ASP A 211 -19.05 -0.43 -19.18
CA ASP A 211 -17.91 -0.95 -19.94
C ASP A 211 -18.30 -2.05 -20.93
N GLN A 212 -19.41 -2.76 -20.69
CA GLN A 212 -19.96 -3.73 -21.64
C GLN A 212 -20.71 -3.09 -22.82
N LYS A 213 -21.05 -1.79 -22.75
CA LYS A 213 -21.76 -1.08 -23.84
C LYS A 213 -20.85 -0.42 -24.86
N SER A 214 -19.52 -0.49 -24.71
CA SER A 214 -18.56 0.23 -25.56
C SER A 214 -17.84 -0.62 -26.62
N THR A 215 -18.35 -1.79 -26.98
CA THR A 215 -17.89 -2.52 -28.17
C THR A 215 -18.80 -2.17 -29.36
N PRO A 216 -18.32 -1.42 -30.38
CA PRO A 216 -19.07 -1.24 -31.62
C PRO A 216 -18.98 -2.53 -32.46
N GLU A 217 -20.11 -2.94 -33.03
CA GLU A 217 -20.16 -3.91 -34.14
C GLU A 217 -19.44 -3.40 -35.40
#